data_AF-A0A9D1FJ95-F1
#
_entry.id   AF-A0A9D1FJ95-F1
#
_cell.length_a   1.000
_cell.length_b   1.000
_cell.length_c   1.000
_cell.angle_alpha   90.00
_cell.angle_beta   90.00
_cell.angle_gamma   90.00
#
_symmetry.space_group_name_H-M   'P 1'
#
loop_
_entity.id
_entity.type
_entity.pdbx_description
1 polymer ?
#
loop_
_entity_poly.entity_id
_entity_poly.type
_entity_poly.pdbx_seq_one_letter_code
_entity_poly.pdbx_strand_id
1 'polypeptide(L)'
;MKVAIISNNRNILLNGSTKILQPFSFKGKQGNDKFEHKSTPALDPIKYFNDVFPDAKKFEIYLKNFYSAILNGDKNSREILRLIEFARNNNIDSDIFMQLVNKPQVNRGILEEMNNKESQIRIYTNQNEALEKSCVGDVFLVNGDKFISMKNSKGDIIRLEIEPNMYLALFPSVKKYITTQNFSSDCYLLAVLCALINKPEGKEKILSSIKQDGEDVLIKFNSGCSEYRYNCAQLPSDVDNLRLAKGCLGIKMFEYAYGLELEQQTKVSSNQIDLDKVNTSLPSYYPKYKSSADYYRDKSGSTLRFMKSMGIFGKSCNLAVPISREIVLSTLSNPNNFVNKIFIGVSKKTPKLAKNQENHGYVIEPQYNSNKLTYRVYDSSNSSFYTIMDLDELMECFSHILIGDIN
;
A
#
# COMPACT_ATOMS: atom_id res chain seq x y z
N MET A 1 5.77 36.11 -49.38
CA MET A 1 5.36 36.05 -47.95
C MET A 1 4.43 34.87 -47.75
N LYS A 2 4.94 33.73 -47.28
CA LYS A 2 4.17 32.58 -46.78
C LYS A 2 5.01 31.92 -45.69
N VAL A 3 4.37 31.77 -44.54
CA VAL A 3 4.94 31.45 -43.24
C VAL A 3 5.34 29.96 -43.18
N ALA A 4 6.53 29.70 -42.64
CA ALA A 4 7.00 28.37 -42.29
C ALA A 4 6.46 27.98 -40.91
N ILE A 5 5.84 26.80 -40.79
CA ILE A 5 5.58 26.14 -39.51
C ILE A 5 6.37 24.83 -39.50
N ILE A 6 7.20 24.71 -38.47
CA ILE A 6 8.17 23.65 -38.21
C ILE A 6 7.43 22.41 -37.69
N SER A 7 7.57 21.26 -38.35
CA SER A 7 7.21 19.95 -37.79
C SER A 7 8.47 19.13 -37.54
N ASN A 8 8.89 18.99 -36.28
CA ASN A 8 9.96 18.07 -35.90
C ASN A 8 9.37 16.69 -35.55
N ASN A 9 9.24 15.85 -36.58
CA ASN A 9 9.15 14.40 -36.43
C ASN A 9 10.56 13.86 -36.10
N ARG A 10 10.74 13.26 -34.92
CA ARG A 10 11.85 12.32 -34.68
C ARG A 10 11.30 10.91 -34.57
N ASN A 11 11.35 10.21 -35.70
CA ASN A 11 11.30 8.76 -35.79
C ASN A 11 12.45 8.17 -34.97
N ILE A 12 12.15 7.27 -34.03
CA ILE A 12 13.14 6.34 -33.48
C ILE A 12 12.74 4.95 -33.97
N LEU A 13 13.47 4.49 -34.98
CA LEU A 13 13.48 3.12 -35.45
C LEU A 13 14.06 2.23 -34.33
N LEU A 14 13.21 1.43 -33.68
CA LEU A 14 13.64 0.26 -32.93
C LEU A 14 13.63 -0.94 -33.89
N ASN A 15 14.76 -1.64 -33.94
CA ASN A 15 15.08 -2.78 -34.80
C ASN A 15 13.88 -3.66 -35.24
N GLY A 16 13.59 -3.62 -36.54
CA GLY A 16 13.53 -4.82 -37.39
C GLY A 16 12.38 -5.82 -37.23
N SER A 17 11.36 -5.57 -36.41
CA SER A 17 10.07 -6.27 -36.54
C SER A 17 8.93 -5.46 -35.92
N THR A 18 8.12 -4.81 -36.75
CA THR A 18 6.82 -4.25 -36.37
C THR A 18 5.86 -5.39 -36.04
N LYS A 19 5.91 -5.91 -34.80
CA LYS A 19 4.85 -6.75 -34.27
C LYS A 19 3.64 -5.86 -33.95
N ILE A 20 2.62 -5.97 -34.78
CA ILE A 20 1.34 -5.27 -34.64
C ILE A 20 0.64 -5.81 -33.39
N LEU A 21 0.40 -4.95 -32.39
CA LEU A 21 -0.46 -5.27 -31.25
C LEU A 21 -1.91 -5.34 -31.74
N GLN A 22 -2.55 -6.48 -31.52
CA GLN A 22 -4.00 -6.58 -31.66
C GLN A 22 -4.65 -6.21 -30.32
N PRO A 23 -5.74 -5.43 -30.31
CA PRO A 23 -6.48 -5.17 -29.08
C PRO A 23 -7.07 -6.48 -28.57
N PHE A 24 -6.89 -6.73 -27.28
CA PHE A 24 -7.56 -7.81 -26.57
C PHE A 24 -8.87 -7.27 -26.01
N SER A 25 -10.01 -7.81 -26.45
CA SER A 25 -11.26 -7.62 -25.71
C SER A 25 -11.58 -8.89 -24.94
N PHE A 26 -11.68 -8.79 -23.62
CA PHE A 26 -12.10 -9.92 -22.79
C PHE A 26 -13.60 -10.14 -22.95
N LYS A 27 -14.00 -11.25 -23.57
CA LYS A 27 -15.34 -11.82 -23.47
C LYS A 27 -15.23 -13.30 -23.12
N GLY A 28 -14.73 -13.59 -21.93
CA GLY A 28 -14.66 -14.96 -21.40
C GLY A 28 -15.57 -15.13 -20.18
N LYS A 29 -16.38 -16.20 -20.16
CA LYS A 29 -16.87 -16.75 -18.88
C LYS A 29 -15.70 -17.50 -18.23
N GLN A 30 -15.54 -17.30 -16.92
CA GLN A 30 -14.45 -17.86 -16.12
C GLN A 30 -14.25 -19.37 -16.41
N GLY A 31 -13.03 -19.78 -16.79
CA GLY A 31 -12.65 -21.19 -16.95
C GLY A 31 -12.22 -21.64 -18.35
N ASN A 32 -12.38 -20.81 -19.39
CA ASN A 32 -11.88 -21.10 -20.75
C ASN A 32 -11.29 -19.83 -21.38
N ASP A 33 -10.02 -19.54 -21.08
CA ASP A 33 -9.30 -18.38 -21.62
C ASP A 33 -8.96 -18.59 -23.11
N LYS A 34 -9.87 -18.21 -24.01
CA LYS A 34 -9.56 -18.00 -25.42
C LYS A 34 -9.64 -16.50 -25.71
N PHE A 35 -8.50 -15.89 -26.02
CA PHE A 35 -8.43 -14.53 -26.53
C PHE A 35 -8.86 -14.54 -28.00
N GLU A 36 -9.99 -13.91 -28.34
CA GLU A 36 -10.36 -13.68 -29.73
C GLU A 36 -9.85 -12.30 -30.19
N HIS A 37 -9.17 -12.32 -31.33
CA HIS A 37 -8.63 -11.17 -32.04
C HIS A 37 -9.76 -10.29 -32.58
N LYS A 38 -9.84 -9.01 -32.15
CA LYS A 38 -10.69 -8.01 -32.81
C LYS A 38 -9.89 -7.25 -33.87
N SER A 39 -10.50 -7.12 -35.04
CA SER A 39 -9.93 -6.63 -36.30
C SER A 39 -9.79 -5.10 -36.43
N THR A 40 -9.47 -4.37 -35.36
CA THR A 40 -9.17 -2.92 -35.50
C THR A 40 -8.12 -2.47 -34.48
N PRO A 41 -6.92 -2.02 -34.91
CA PRO A 41 -5.80 -1.78 -34.01
C PRO A 41 -5.94 -0.46 -33.22
N ALA A 42 -5.63 -0.50 -31.92
CA ALA A 42 -5.05 0.66 -31.27
C ALA A 42 -3.59 0.73 -31.72
N LEU A 43 -3.32 1.48 -32.79
CA LEU A 43 -1.98 1.69 -33.37
C LEU A 43 -1.00 2.39 -32.40
N ASP A 44 -1.49 2.84 -31.24
CA ASP A 44 -0.74 3.56 -30.23
C ASP A 44 -1.23 3.18 -28.81
N PRO A 45 -0.49 2.33 -28.07
CA PRO A 45 -0.83 1.95 -26.69
C PRO A 45 -0.75 3.11 -25.69
N ILE A 46 0.04 4.16 -25.96
CA ILE A 46 0.06 5.37 -25.12
C ILE A 46 -1.28 6.09 -25.29
N LYS A 47 -1.76 6.21 -26.54
CA LYS A 47 -3.09 6.73 -26.81
C LYS A 47 -4.18 5.88 -26.16
N TYR A 48 -4.12 4.55 -26.29
CA TYR A 48 -5.08 3.66 -25.60
C TYR A 48 -5.11 3.91 -24.09
N PHE A 49 -3.94 3.99 -23.46
CA PHE A 49 -3.85 4.21 -22.02
C PHE A 49 -4.34 5.59 -21.61
N ASN A 50 -4.02 6.64 -22.37
CA ASN A 50 -4.53 8.00 -22.16
C ASN A 50 -6.04 8.11 -22.39
N ASP A 51 -6.60 7.34 -23.33
CA ASP A 51 -8.04 7.26 -23.59
C ASP A 51 -8.78 6.55 -22.44
N VAL A 52 -8.15 5.56 -21.82
CA VAL A 52 -8.70 4.81 -20.67
C VAL A 52 -8.56 5.58 -19.36
N PHE A 53 -7.43 6.25 -19.15
CA PHE A 53 -7.12 6.99 -17.92
C PHE A 53 -6.74 8.44 -18.26
N PRO A 54 -7.70 9.40 -18.21
CA PRO A 54 -7.41 10.80 -18.52
C PRO A 54 -6.34 11.44 -17.63
N ASP A 55 -6.14 10.90 -16.41
CA ASP A 55 -5.10 11.31 -15.47
C ASP A 55 -3.71 10.74 -15.80
N ALA A 56 -3.60 9.84 -16.79
CA ALA A 56 -2.34 9.20 -17.17
C ALA A 56 -1.26 10.16 -17.67
N LYS A 57 -1.63 11.39 -18.08
CA LYS A 57 -0.65 12.45 -18.43
C LYS A 57 0.37 12.68 -17.32
N LYS A 58 0.00 12.49 -16.04
CA LYS A 58 0.93 12.63 -14.90
C LYS A 58 2.08 11.61 -14.92
N PHE A 59 1.97 10.59 -15.76
CA PHE A 59 2.80 9.41 -15.76
C PHE A 59 3.32 9.03 -17.14
N GLU A 60 3.05 9.86 -18.15
CA GLU A 60 3.37 9.62 -19.55
C GLU A 60 4.85 9.28 -19.78
N ILE A 61 5.76 9.93 -19.03
CA ILE A 61 7.20 9.68 -19.09
C ILE A 61 7.58 8.23 -18.75
N TYR A 62 6.75 7.55 -17.96
CA TYR A 62 7.00 6.18 -17.52
C TYR A 62 6.31 5.14 -18.40
N LEU A 63 5.30 5.52 -19.20
CA LEU A 63 4.53 4.61 -20.06
C LEU A 63 5.41 3.80 -21.02
N LYS A 64 6.58 4.31 -21.41
CA LYS A 64 7.55 3.60 -22.25
C LYS A 64 8.03 2.27 -21.62
N ASN A 65 8.18 2.22 -20.30
CA ASN A 65 8.60 0.98 -19.61
C ASN A 65 7.48 -0.06 -19.60
N PHE A 66 6.23 0.39 -19.49
CA PHE A 66 5.03 -0.46 -19.57
C PHE A 66 4.86 -1.01 -20.98
N TYR A 67 5.05 -0.15 -21.98
CA TYR A 67 4.94 -0.50 -23.38
C TYR A 67 5.87 -1.67 -23.74
N SER A 68 7.14 -1.58 -23.38
CA SER A 68 8.11 -2.65 -23.62
C SER A 68 7.70 -3.97 -22.97
N ALA A 69 7.06 -3.92 -21.80
CA ALA A 69 6.63 -5.12 -21.10
C ALA A 69 5.37 -5.75 -21.70
N ILE A 70 4.41 -4.96 -22.17
CA ILE A 70 3.18 -5.44 -22.81
C ILE A 70 3.50 -6.05 -24.19
N LEU A 71 4.50 -5.52 -24.89
CA LEU A 71 4.91 -6.00 -26.22
C LEU A 71 5.48 -7.42 -26.24
N ASN A 72 5.95 -7.94 -25.09
CA ASN A 72 6.56 -9.26 -25.02
C ASN A 72 5.54 -10.38 -25.28
N GLY A 73 4.24 -10.13 -25.09
CA GLY A 73 3.17 -11.10 -25.31
C GLY A 73 3.21 -12.31 -24.38
N ASP A 74 4.03 -12.25 -23.33
CA ASP A 74 4.23 -13.31 -22.36
C ASP A 74 3.14 -13.32 -21.26
N LYS A 75 3.30 -14.19 -20.24
CA LYS A 75 2.38 -14.25 -19.10
C LYS A 75 2.27 -12.88 -18.39
N ASN A 76 3.40 -12.21 -18.20
CA ASN A 76 3.48 -10.92 -17.52
C ASN A 76 2.75 -9.81 -18.32
N SER A 77 2.92 -9.80 -19.65
CA SER A 77 2.20 -8.90 -20.55
C SER A 77 0.68 -9.02 -20.38
N ARG A 78 0.17 -10.25 -20.30
CA ARG A 78 -1.26 -10.54 -20.09
C ARG A 78 -1.74 -10.09 -18.71
N GLU A 79 -0.93 -10.26 -17.68
CA GLU A 79 -1.24 -9.81 -16.33
C GLU A 79 -1.37 -8.28 -16.24
N ILE A 80 -0.46 -7.54 -16.88
CA ILE A 80 -0.52 -6.06 -16.94
C ILE A 80 -1.79 -5.60 -17.68
N LEU A 81 -2.13 -6.23 -18.81
CA LEU A 81 -3.35 -5.91 -19.55
C LEU A 81 -4.61 -6.19 -18.72
N ARG A 82 -4.63 -7.30 -17.96
CA ARG A 82 -5.73 -7.59 -17.04
C ARG A 82 -5.86 -6.51 -15.96
N LEU A 83 -4.75 -5.97 -15.44
CA LEU A 83 -4.77 -4.90 -14.45
C LEU A 83 -5.37 -3.61 -15.04
N ILE A 84 -5.05 -3.30 -16.29
CA ILE A 84 -5.61 -2.15 -17.02
C ILE A 84 -7.13 -2.27 -17.12
N GLU A 85 -7.63 -3.42 -17.59
CA GLU A 85 -9.08 -3.66 -17.68
C GLU A 85 -9.76 -3.68 -16.32
N PHE A 86 -9.13 -4.29 -15.31
CA PHE A 86 -9.66 -4.30 -13.95
C PHE A 86 -9.79 -2.87 -13.40
N ALA A 87 -8.74 -2.06 -13.53
CA ALA A 87 -8.74 -0.68 -13.06
C ALA A 87 -9.82 0.15 -13.76
N ARG A 88 -9.94 0.01 -15.08
CA ARG A 88 -11.00 0.65 -15.88
C ARG A 88 -12.40 0.27 -15.40
N ASN A 89 -12.68 -1.03 -15.26
CA ASN A 89 -14.01 -1.53 -14.87
C ASN A 89 -14.42 -1.14 -13.45
N ASN A 90 -13.44 -0.81 -12.59
CA ASN A 90 -13.67 -0.44 -11.19
C ASN A 90 -13.41 1.05 -10.91
N ASN A 91 -13.28 1.89 -11.95
CA ASN A 91 -13.00 3.32 -11.82
C ASN A 91 -11.78 3.64 -10.92
N ILE A 92 -10.72 2.84 -11.04
CA ILE A 92 -9.46 3.02 -10.33
C ILE A 92 -8.55 3.93 -11.17
N ASP A 93 -8.06 5.01 -10.56
CA ASP A 93 -7.14 5.97 -11.19
C ASP A 93 -5.79 5.36 -11.59
N SER A 94 -4.99 6.12 -12.36
CA SER A 94 -3.74 5.60 -12.91
C SER A 94 -2.62 5.40 -11.87
N ASP A 95 -2.81 5.75 -10.59
CA ASP A 95 -1.77 5.57 -9.56
C ASP A 95 -1.48 4.08 -9.29
N ILE A 96 -2.46 3.20 -9.57
CA ILE A 96 -2.30 1.74 -9.54
C ILE A 96 -1.14 1.25 -10.40
N PHE A 97 -0.77 2.01 -11.44
CA PHE A 97 0.30 1.63 -12.35
C PHE A 97 1.68 2.14 -11.89
N MET A 98 1.77 3.04 -10.90
CA MET A 98 3.05 3.58 -10.39
C MET A 98 4.05 2.48 -10.00
N GLN A 99 3.55 1.34 -9.52
CA GLN A 99 4.37 0.17 -9.22
C GLN A 99 5.09 -0.38 -10.45
N LEU A 100 4.47 -0.41 -11.64
CA LEU A 100 5.07 -1.05 -12.81
C LEU A 100 6.11 -0.14 -13.53
N VAL A 101 6.34 1.10 -13.05
CA VAL A 101 7.36 2.01 -13.64
C VAL A 101 8.74 1.39 -13.66
N ASN A 102 9.12 0.87 -12.50
CA ASN A 102 10.50 0.54 -12.21
C ASN A 102 10.81 -0.88 -12.62
N LYS A 103 9.79 -1.75 -12.52
CA LYS A 103 9.84 -3.12 -12.97
C LYS A 103 8.43 -3.49 -13.42
N PRO A 104 8.20 -3.71 -14.71
CA PRO A 104 6.85 -3.85 -15.23
C PRO A 104 6.32 -5.26 -14.96
N GLN A 105 5.96 -5.54 -13.70
CA GLN A 105 5.42 -6.80 -13.22
C GLN A 105 4.27 -6.54 -12.24
N VAL A 106 3.14 -7.23 -12.42
CA VAL A 106 1.98 -7.03 -11.55
C VAL A 106 2.23 -7.66 -10.18
N ASN A 107 1.89 -6.94 -9.11
CA ASN A 107 1.95 -7.45 -7.74
C ASN A 107 1.13 -8.73 -7.60
N ARG A 108 1.69 -9.74 -6.95
CA ARG A 108 0.99 -11.00 -6.66
C ARG A 108 -0.32 -10.81 -5.88
N GLY A 109 -0.36 -9.95 -4.87
CA GLY A 109 -1.58 -9.66 -4.10
C GLY A 109 -2.66 -9.00 -4.96
N ILE A 110 -2.26 -8.16 -5.92
CA ILE A 110 -3.18 -7.60 -6.92
C ILE A 110 -3.67 -8.69 -7.88
N LEU A 111 -2.79 -9.60 -8.32
CA LEU A 111 -3.19 -10.75 -9.13
C LEU A 111 -4.16 -11.65 -8.38
N GLU A 112 -3.90 -11.94 -7.10
CA GLU A 112 -4.76 -12.73 -6.22
C GLU A 112 -6.13 -12.07 -6.10
N GLU A 113 -6.21 -10.75 -5.86
CA GLU A 113 -7.49 -10.05 -5.78
C GLU A 113 -8.21 -9.92 -7.13
N MET A 114 -7.49 -9.69 -8.23
CA MET A 114 -8.08 -9.69 -9.58
C MET A 114 -8.56 -11.08 -10.00
N ASN A 115 -7.95 -12.15 -9.48
CA ASN A 115 -8.39 -13.52 -9.70
C ASN A 115 -9.54 -13.90 -8.76
N ASN A 116 -9.68 -13.19 -7.64
CA ASN A 116 -10.75 -13.43 -6.70
C ASN A 116 -12.03 -12.72 -7.19
N LYS A 117 -13.08 -13.51 -7.48
CA LYS A 117 -14.41 -12.98 -7.85
C LYS A 117 -15.07 -12.17 -6.72
N GLU A 118 -14.47 -12.19 -5.54
CA GLU A 118 -14.93 -11.67 -4.26
C GLU A 118 -14.39 -10.27 -3.94
N SER A 119 -14.13 -9.46 -4.96
CA SER A 119 -13.87 -8.02 -4.80
C SER A 119 -15.06 -7.24 -4.19
N GLN A 120 -16.10 -7.95 -3.76
CA GLN A 120 -17.28 -7.49 -3.03
C GLN A 120 -17.25 -8.06 -1.61
N ILE A 121 -17.73 -7.28 -0.64
CA ILE A 121 -17.95 -7.78 0.73
C ILE A 121 -18.89 -8.98 0.65
N ARG A 122 -18.41 -10.17 1.05
CA ARG A 122 -19.23 -11.39 1.07
C ARG A 122 -20.39 -11.20 2.05
N ILE A 123 -21.58 -11.66 1.66
CA ILE A 123 -22.77 -11.62 2.52
C ILE A 123 -23.07 -13.05 2.96
N TYR A 124 -23.08 -13.29 4.27
CA TYR A 124 -23.48 -14.55 4.88
C TYR A 124 -24.91 -14.44 5.44
N THR A 125 -25.63 -15.55 5.48
CA THR A 125 -27.03 -15.58 5.95
C THR A 125 -27.13 -15.29 7.44
N ASN A 126 -26.17 -15.79 8.22
CA ASN A 126 -26.11 -15.64 9.68
C ASN A 126 -24.67 -15.80 10.19
N GLN A 127 -24.45 -15.54 11.48
CA GLN A 127 -23.12 -15.62 12.11
C GLN A 127 -22.52 -17.03 12.10
N ASN A 128 -23.34 -18.09 12.22
CA ASN A 128 -22.84 -19.47 12.20
C ASN A 128 -22.27 -19.83 10.82
N GLU A 129 -22.98 -19.47 9.75
CA GLU A 129 -22.48 -19.64 8.39
C GLU A 129 -21.18 -18.86 8.17
N ALA A 130 -21.12 -17.61 8.66
CA ALA A 130 -19.91 -16.81 8.58
C ALA A 130 -18.75 -17.45 9.35
N LEU A 131 -18.97 -17.97 10.56
CA LEU A 131 -17.94 -18.66 11.36
C LEU A 131 -17.37 -19.87 10.62
N GLU A 132 -18.22 -20.65 9.96
CA GLU A 132 -17.82 -21.86 9.23
C GLU A 132 -17.11 -21.55 7.90
N LYS A 133 -17.58 -20.54 7.15
CA LYS A 133 -17.18 -20.32 5.76
C LYS A 133 -16.19 -19.17 5.54
N SER A 134 -16.00 -18.28 6.51
CA SER A 134 -15.03 -17.18 6.40
C SER A 134 -13.63 -17.61 6.85
N CYS A 135 -12.63 -17.03 6.19
CA CYS A 135 -11.24 -17.15 6.60
C CYS A 135 -10.87 -16.04 7.60
N VAL A 136 -9.85 -16.30 8.42
CA VAL A 136 -9.28 -15.32 9.32
C VAL A 136 -8.80 -14.09 8.51
N GLY A 137 -9.22 -12.90 8.94
CA GLY A 137 -8.93 -11.62 8.29
C GLY A 137 -9.90 -11.25 7.15
N ASP A 138 -10.91 -12.07 6.87
CA ASP A 138 -11.98 -11.74 5.93
C ASP A 138 -12.92 -10.71 6.52
N VAL A 139 -13.26 -9.70 5.73
CA VAL A 139 -14.30 -8.71 6.03
C VAL A 139 -15.56 -9.09 5.26
N PHE A 140 -16.68 -9.20 5.96
CA PHE A 140 -17.95 -9.67 5.42
C PHE A 140 -19.14 -8.94 6.06
N LEU A 141 -20.33 -9.17 5.52
CA LEU A 141 -21.59 -8.71 6.08
C LEU A 141 -22.43 -9.93 6.48
N VAL A 142 -23.11 -9.85 7.62
CA VAL A 142 -24.16 -10.82 7.97
C VAL A 142 -25.50 -10.23 7.55
N ASN A 143 -26.33 -11.01 6.89
CA ASN A 143 -27.61 -10.53 6.35
C ASN A 143 -28.49 -9.97 7.47
N GLY A 144 -29.01 -8.77 7.27
CA GLY A 144 -29.78 -8.03 8.28
C GLY A 144 -28.93 -7.14 9.20
N ASP A 145 -27.60 -7.31 9.24
CA ASP A 145 -26.74 -6.40 9.98
C ASP A 145 -26.51 -5.10 9.21
N LYS A 146 -26.44 -3.99 9.96
CA LYS A 146 -26.11 -2.67 9.42
C LYS A 146 -24.63 -2.52 9.08
N PHE A 147 -23.76 -3.11 9.90
CA PHE A 147 -22.32 -2.92 9.82
C PHE A 147 -21.59 -4.20 9.44
N ILE A 148 -20.42 -4.05 8.84
CA ILE A 148 -19.56 -5.18 8.47
C ILE A 148 -18.98 -5.87 9.72
N SER A 149 -18.54 -7.10 9.53
CA SER A 149 -17.84 -7.91 10.51
C SER A 149 -16.52 -8.44 9.94
N MET A 150 -15.63 -8.89 10.82
CA MET A 150 -14.40 -9.56 10.45
C MET A 150 -14.22 -10.83 11.28
N LYS A 151 -13.62 -11.87 10.72
CA LYS A 151 -13.12 -13.00 11.52
C LYS A 151 -11.71 -12.70 12.02
N ASN A 152 -11.53 -12.59 13.32
CA ASN A 152 -10.23 -12.27 13.92
C ASN A 152 -9.26 -13.47 13.92
N SER A 153 -8.04 -13.28 14.39
CA SER A 153 -7.02 -14.33 14.46
C SER A 153 -7.36 -15.48 15.41
N LYS A 154 -8.24 -15.24 16.39
CA LYS A 154 -8.75 -16.26 17.33
C LYS A 154 -9.89 -17.07 16.72
N GLY A 155 -10.37 -16.69 15.54
CA GLY A 155 -11.49 -17.33 14.86
C GLY A 155 -12.87 -16.77 15.25
N ASP A 156 -12.91 -15.74 16.10
CA ASP A 156 -14.15 -15.08 16.52
C ASP A 156 -14.61 -14.06 15.48
N ILE A 157 -15.92 -13.82 15.43
CA ILE A 157 -16.50 -12.72 14.65
C ILE A 157 -16.50 -11.46 15.49
N ILE A 158 -15.86 -10.41 14.98
CA ILE A 158 -15.91 -9.06 15.54
C ILE A 158 -16.72 -8.15 14.63
N ARG A 159 -17.54 -7.30 15.22
CA ARG A 159 -18.29 -6.27 14.50
C ARG A 159 -17.42 -5.02 14.35
N LEU A 160 -17.36 -4.46 13.15
CA LEU A 160 -16.70 -3.19 12.86
C LEU A 160 -17.80 -2.14 12.70
N GLU A 161 -17.71 -0.97 13.34
CA GLU A 161 -18.76 0.07 13.29
C GLU A 161 -18.71 0.88 11.97
N ILE A 162 -18.66 0.19 10.83
CA ILE A 162 -18.59 0.77 9.48
C ILE A 162 -19.60 0.05 8.58
N GLU A 163 -20.35 0.82 7.79
CA GLU A 163 -21.25 0.26 6.80
C GLU A 163 -20.48 -0.24 5.56
N PRO A 164 -21.00 -1.25 4.84
CA PRO A 164 -20.34 -1.83 3.67
C PRO A 164 -19.89 -0.81 2.62
N ASN A 165 -20.75 0.17 2.30
CA ASN A 165 -20.47 1.18 1.29
C ASN A 165 -19.34 2.13 1.71
N MET A 166 -19.33 2.53 2.99
CA MET A 166 -18.26 3.36 3.55
C MET A 166 -16.93 2.59 3.55
N TYR A 167 -16.93 1.31 3.93
CA TYR A 167 -15.73 0.48 3.86
C TYR A 167 -15.17 0.38 2.43
N LEU A 168 -16.03 0.14 1.43
CA LEU A 168 -15.61 0.06 0.04
C LEU A 168 -15.12 1.42 -0.51
N ALA A 169 -15.65 2.54 -0.01
CA ALA A 169 -15.14 3.87 -0.33
C ALA A 169 -13.77 4.14 0.29
N LEU A 170 -13.56 3.71 1.54
CA LEU A 170 -12.30 3.90 2.27
C LEU A 170 -11.20 2.93 1.83
N PHE A 171 -11.56 1.68 1.53
CA PHE A 171 -10.66 0.59 1.19
C PHE A 171 -11.09 -0.13 -0.11
N PRO A 172 -11.17 0.58 -1.25
CA PRO A 172 -11.51 -0.03 -2.52
C PRO A 172 -10.59 -1.20 -2.85
N SER A 173 -11.19 -2.23 -3.45
CA SER A 173 -10.51 -3.42 -3.94
C SER A 173 -9.29 -3.03 -4.78
N VAL A 174 -8.19 -3.78 -4.61
CA VAL A 174 -6.88 -3.59 -5.22
C VAL A 174 -6.11 -2.38 -4.71
N LYS A 175 -6.75 -1.22 -4.48
CA LYS A 175 -6.09 -0.02 -3.92
C LYS A 175 -5.58 -0.22 -2.49
N LYS A 176 -6.22 -1.09 -1.68
CA LYS A 176 -5.73 -1.41 -0.33
C LYS A 176 -4.34 -2.05 -0.30
N TYR A 177 -3.93 -2.72 -1.37
CA TYR A 177 -2.60 -3.33 -1.50
C TYR A 177 -1.57 -2.40 -2.14
N ILE A 178 -2.00 -1.24 -2.64
CA ILE A 178 -1.15 -0.25 -3.29
C ILE A 178 -1.06 0.92 -2.34
N THR A 179 -0.20 0.75 -1.33
CA THR A 179 0.26 1.89 -0.56
C THR A 179 1.67 2.21 -1.02
N THR A 180 1.87 3.43 -1.53
CA THR A 180 3.18 3.90 -1.96
C THR A 180 3.50 5.21 -1.27
N GLN A 181 4.76 5.38 -0.88
CA GLN A 181 5.24 6.61 -0.26
C GLN A 181 5.23 7.73 -1.31
N ASN A 182 4.81 8.92 -0.91
CA ASN A 182 4.97 10.12 -1.74
C ASN A 182 6.27 10.86 -1.37
N PHE A 183 6.52 12.04 -1.96
CA PHE A 183 7.82 12.76 -1.96
C PHE A 183 8.48 12.97 -0.57
N SER A 184 7.73 12.86 0.53
CA SER A 184 8.21 13.05 1.91
C SER A 184 7.36 12.36 2.98
N SER A 185 6.70 11.23 2.67
CA SER A 185 5.97 10.48 3.73
C SER A 185 6.98 9.70 4.60
N ASP A 186 6.61 9.27 5.81
CA ASP A 186 7.51 8.50 6.67
C ASP A 186 7.53 7.03 6.21
N CYS A 187 8.62 6.59 5.56
CA CYS A 187 8.74 5.23 5.03
C CYS A 187 8.65 4.16 6.12
N TYR A 188 9.01 4.49 7.36
CA TYR A 188 8.93 3.57 8.48
C TYR A 188 7.51 3.48 9.04
N LEU A 189 6.79 4.61 9.15
CA LEU A 189 5.35 4.62 9.46
C LEU A 189 4.58 3.77 8.44
N LEU A 190 4.86 4.01 7.15
CA LEU A 190 4.22 3.29 6.08
C LEU A 190 4.55 1.79 6.14
N ALA A 191 5.79 1.43 6.50
CA ALA A 191 6.18 0.03 6.68
C ALA A 191 5.37 -0.65 7.79
N VAL A 192 5.11 0.03 8.91
CA VAL A 192 4.24 -0.51 9.97
C VAL A 192 2.82 -0.66 9.50
N LEU A 193 2.24 0.35 8.84
CA LEU A 193 0.89 0.28 8.30
C LEU A 193 0.73 -0.90 7.32
N CYS A 194 1.67 -1.07 6.40
CA CYS A 194 1.70 -2.21 5.49
C CYS A 194 1.82 -3.55 6.24
N ALA A 195 2.72 -3.65 7.22
CA ALA A 195 2.90 -4.88 7.99
C ALA A 195 1.64 -5.23 8.80
N LEU A 196 0.93 -4.22 9.32
CA LEU A 196 -0.31 -4.42 10.07
C LEU A 196 -1.47 -4.84 9.16
N ILE A 197 -1.71 -4.16 8.04
CA ILE A 197 -2.86 -4.47 7.18
C ILE A 197 -2.75 -5.87 6.53
N ASN A 198 -1.51 -6.35 6.34
CA ASN A 198 -1.24 -7.67 5.77
C ASN A 198 -1.32 -8.81 6.80
N LYS A 199 -1.45 -8.51 8.10
CA LYS A 199 -1.69 -9.50 9.16
C LYS A 199 -3.12 -9.41 9.71
N PRO A 200 -3.80 -10.53 9.98
CA PRO A 200 -5.16 -10.50 10.55
C PRO A 200 -5.27 -9.68 11.84
N GLU A 201 -4.35 -9.86 12.79
CA GLU A 201 -4.31 -9.14 14.07
C GLU A 201 -4.09 -7.64 13.87
N GLY A 202 -3.20 -7.28 12.94
CA GLY A 202 -2.90 -5.89 12.64
C GLY A 202 -4.05 -5.20 11.90
N LYS A 203 -4.68 -5.91 10.96
CA LYS A 203 -5.85 -5.45 10.22
C LYS A 203 -7.03 -5.21 11.17
N GLU A 204 -7.25 -6.10 12.14
CA GLU A 204 -8.22 -5.88 13.22
C GLU A 204 -7.97 -4.56 13.95
N LYS A 205 -6.73 -4.30 14.40
CA LYS A 205 -6.42 -3.05 15.12
C LYS A 205 -6.68 -1.82 14.26
N ILE A 206 -6.32 -1.84 12.96
CA ILE A 206 -6.58 -0.73 12.04
C ILE A 206 -8.08 -0.53 11.85
N LEU A 207 -8.82 -1.58 11.47
CA LEU A 207 -10.24 -1.46 11.14
C LEU A 207 -11.10 -1.12 12.37
N SER A 208 -10.78 -1.68 13.54
CA SER A 208 -11.47 -1.36 14.79
C SER A 208 -11.19 0.05 15.31
N SER A 209 -10.13 0.71 14.82
CA SER A 209 -9.84 2.11 15.11
C SER A 209 -10.69 3.08 14.29
N ILE A 210 -11.45 2.59 13.30
CA ILE A 210 -12.25 3.40 12.39
C ILE A 210 -13.74 3.13 12.68
N LYS A 211 -14.51 4.19 12.83
CA LYS A 211 -15.96 4.15 13.04
C LYS A 211 -16.67 5.09 12.06
N GLN A 212 -17.90 4.78 11.73
CA GLN A 212 -18.77 5.63 10.92
C GLN A 212 -19.84 6.27 11.81
N ASP A 213 -20.02 7.58 11.67
CA ASP A 213 -21.06 8.37 12.33
C ASP A 213 -21.84 9.17 11.28
N GLY A 214 -22.97 8.62 10.82
CA GLY A 214 -23.68 9.16 9.66
C GLY A 214 -22.82 9.08 8.40
N GLU A 215 -22.51 10.23 7.80
CA GLU A 215 -21.61 10.33 6.65
C GLU A 215 -20.13 10.53 7.06
N ASP A 216 -19.87 10.74 8.35
CA ASP A 216 -18.55 11.03 8.87
C ASP A 216 -17.77 9.77 9.19
N VAL A 217 -16.45 9.91 9.19
CA VAL A 217 -15.51 8.88 9.63
C VAL A 217 -14.78 9.37 10.87
N LEU A 218 -14.75 8.54 11.91
CA LEU A 218 -14.05 8.77 13.16
C LEU A 218 -12.87 7.81 13.23
N ILE A 219 -11.69 8.32 13.60
CA ILE A 219 -10.50 7.51 13.85
C ILE A 219 -10.04 7.71 15.29
N LYS A 220 -9.90 6.61 16.04
CA LYS A 220 -9.38 6.62 17.40
C LYS A 220 -8.34 5.51 17.59
N PHE A 221 -7.12 5.91 17.92
CA PHE A 221 -6.03 4.97 18.18
C PHE A 221 -6.21 4.27 19.54
N ASN A 222 -5.79 3.00 19.65
CA ASN A 222 -5.97 2.17 20.86
C ASN A 222 -5.39 2.81 22.13
N SER A 223 -4.23 3.46 22.02
CA SER A 223 -3.58 4.22 23.09
C SER A 223 -3.54 5.71 22.79
N GLY A 224 -4.41 6.18 21.88
CA GLY A 224 -4.52 7.57 21.49
C GLY A 224 -5.20 8.43 22.54
N CYS A 225 -4.88 9.71 22.53
CA CYS A 225 -5.46 10.69 23.45
C CYS A 225 -6.75 11.34 22.93
N SER A 226 -7.02 11.27 21.62
CA SER A 226 -8.19 11.89 21.01
C SER A 226 -8.84 11.02 19.93
N GLU A 227 -10.05 11.41 19.55
CA GLU A 227 -10.76 10.89 18.37
C GLU A 227 -10.76 11.97 17.28
N TYR A 228 -10.51 11.55 16.04
CA TYR A 228 -10.33 12.44 14.88
C TYR A 228 -11.47 12.25 13.89
N ARG A 229 -12.24 13.32 13.65
CA ARG A 229 -13.41 13.32 12.77
C ARG A 229 -13.07 13.84 11.37
N TYR A 230 -13.56 13.13 10.36
CA TYR A 230 -13.51 13.47 8.95
C TYR A 230 -14.94 13.63 8.41
N ASN A 231 -15.33 14.87 8.15
CA ASN A 231 -16.69 15.18 7.71
C ASN A 231 -16.95 14.60 6.31
N CYS A 232 -18.09 13.95 6.12
CA CYS A 232 -18.50 13.33 4.85
C CYS A 232 -17.43 12.42 4.22
N ALA A 233 -16.63 11.74 5.06
CA ALA A 233 -15.49 10.93 4.65
C ALA A 233 -14.51 11.68 3.72
N GLN A 234 -14.16 12.93 4.04
CA GLN A 234 -13.18 13.73 3.28
C GLN A 234 -11.98 14.14 4.14
N LEU A 235 -10.80 14.16 3.51
CA LEU A 235 -9.63 14.82 4.09
C LEU A 235 -9.85 16.35 4.11
N PRO A 236 -9.34 17.07 5.12
CA PRO A 236 -9.38 18.53 5.14
C PRO A 236 -8.74 19.14 3.88
N SER A 237 -9.28 20.26 3.40
CA SER A 237 -8.85 20.89 2.14
C SER A 237 -7.42 21.44 2.16
N ASP A 238 -6.91 21.73 3.36
CA ASP A 238 -5.56 22.22 3.63
C ASP A 238 -4.52 21.10 3.75
N VAL A 239 -4.94 19.83 3.71
CA VAL A 239 -4.02 18.68 3.68
C VAL A 239 -3.15 18.72 2.43
N ASP A 240 -1.85 18.53 2.61
CA ASP A 240 -0.95 18.29 1.49
C ASP A 240 -0.99 16.82 1.06
N ASN A 241 -1.80 16.51 0.06
CA ASN A 241 -1.86 15.18 -0.55
C ASN A 241 -0.49 14.70 -1.11
N LEU A 242 0.47 15.61 -1.33
CA LEU A 242 1.84 15.24 -1.72
C LEU A 242 2.66 14.65 -0.58
N ARG A 243 2.23 14.84 0.68
CA ARG A 243 2.94 14.38 1.88
C ARG A 243 2.31 13.14 2.52
N LEU A 244 1.07 12.82 2.15
CA LEU A 244 0.43 11.56 2.50
C LEU A 244 0.87 10.43 1.57
N ALA A 245 0.80 9.20 2.07
CA ALA A 245 0.89 7.99 1.29
C ALA A 245 -0.13 8.02 0.14
N LYS A 246 0.30 7.57 -1.03
CA LYS A 246 -0.62 7.24 -2.10
C LYS A 246 -1.23 5.87 -1.79
N GLY A 247 -2.54 5.76 -1.92
CA GLY A 247 -3.27 4.54 -1.61
C GLY A 247 -4.74 4.84 -1.40
N CYS A 248 -5.42 3.94 -0.71
CA CYS A 248 -6.84 4.11 -0.41
C CYS A 248 -7.09 5.25 0.60
N LEU A 249 -8.29 5.82 0.55
CA LEU A 249 -8.66 6.97 1.36
C LEU A 249 -8.57 6.68 2.87
N GLY A 250 -8.95 5.47 3.27
CA GLY A 250 -8.85 5.02 4.66
C GLY A 250 -7.42 5.10 5.20
N ILE A 251 -6.41 4.68 4.42
CA ILE A 251 -4.99 4.79 4.83
C ILE A 251 -4.54 6.24 4.92
N LYS A 252 -4.95 7.10 3.97
CA LYS A 252 -4.62 8.53 4.01
C LYS A 252 -5.21 9.22 5.25
N MET A 253 -6.47 8.94 5.57
CA MET A 253 -7.11 9.43 6.79
C MET A 253 -6.42 8.90 8.04
N PHE A 254 -6.02 7.63 8.04
CA PHE A 254 -5.30 7.04 9.15
C PHE A 254 -3.94 7.70 9.41
N GLU A 255 -3.18 7.92 8.34
CA GLU A 255 -1.88 8.60 8.40
C GLU A 255 -2.03 10.06 8.85
N TYR A 256 -3.04 10.78 8.36
CA TYR A 256 -3.31 12.15 8.77
C TYR A 256 -3.76 12.23 10.24
N ALA A 257 -4.65 11.32 10.68
CA ALA A 257 -5.09 11.23 12.07
C ALA A 257 -3.90 11.01 13.01
N TYR A 258 -2.91 10.21 12.58
CA TYR A 258 -1.71 10.00 13.38
C TYR A 258 -0.85 11.26 13.50
N GLY A 259 -0.78 12.09 12.45
CA GLY A 259 -0.16 13.41 12.53
C GLY A 259 -0.82 14.32 13.57
N LEU A 260 -2.16 14.32 13.61
CA LEU A 260 -2.95 15.04 14.62
C LEU A 260 -2.74 14.48 16.04
N GLU A 261 -2.60 13.15 16.16
CA GLU A 261 -2.28 12.49 17.44
C GLU A 261 -0.91 12.88 17.97
N LEU A 262 0.10 12.92 17.11
CA LEU A 262 1.42 13.40 17.50
C LEU A 262 1.39 14.87 17.90
N GLU A 263 0.62 15.69 17.19
CA GLU A 263 0.42 17.08 17.54
C GLU A 263 -0.20 17.22 18.93
N GLN A 264 -1.29 16.51 19.21
CA GLN A 264 -1.96 16.51 20.52
C GLN A 264 -1.01 16.05 21.64
N GLN A 265 -0.30 14.94 21.43
CA GLN A 265 0.70 14.42 22.38
C GLN A 265 1.83 15.43 22.63
N THR A 266 2.20 16.22 21.61
CA THR A 266 3.29 17.21 21.72
C THR A 266 2.82 18.55 22.28
N LYS A 267 1.55 18.93 22.10
CA LYS A 267 0.94 20.15 22.67
C LYS A 267 0.98 20.16 24.21
N VAL A 268 1.05 19.00 24.84
CA VAL A 268 1.26 18.84 26.29
C VAL A 268 2.67 19.32 26.75
N SER A 269 3.61 19.55 25.82
CA SER A 269 5.02 19.94 26.12
C SER A 269 5.39 21.40 25.80
N SER A 270 4.41 22.27 25.51
CA SER A 270 4.55 23.76 25.41
C SER A 270 5.42 24.37 24.30
N ASN A 271 5.87 23.61 23.29
CA ASN A 271 6.48 24.16 22.08
C ASN A 271 5.52 24.07 20.88
N GLN A 272 4.64 25.06 20.72
CA GLN A 272 3.98 25.26 19.43
C GLN A 272 5.03 25.51 18.36
N ILE A 273 4.88 24.86 17.21
CA ILE A 273 5.81 24.98 16.10
C ILE A 273 5.45 26.18 15.25
N ASP A 274 6.45 27.01 14.97
CA ASP A 274 6.39 28.05 13.96
C ASP A 274 6.64 27.43 12.58
N LEU A 275 5.55 27.13 11.86
CA LEU A 275 5.63 26.54 10.52
C LEU A 275 6.30 27.47 9.50
N ASP A 276 6.23 28.79 9.66
CA ASP A 276 6.87 29.74 8.73
C ASP A 276 8.39 29.68 8.88
N LYS A 277 8.87 29.65 10.13
CA LYS A 277 10.29 29.43 10.42
C LYS A 277 10.79 28.07 9.93
N VAL A 278 9.99 27.02 10.09
CA VAL A 278 10.35 25.71 9.54
C VAL A 278 10.39 25.76 8.01
N ASN A 279 9.34 26.28 7.37
CA ASN A 279 9.21 26.31 5.92
C ASN A 279 10.27 27.17 5.22
N THR A 280 10.77 28.22 5.87
CA THR A 280 11.88 29.04 5.37
C THR A 280 13.23 28.32 5.44
N SER A 281 13.38 27.34 6.34
CA SER A 281 14.59 26.51 6.44
C SER A 281 14.61 25.30 5.49
N LEU A 282 13.48 24.98 4.84
CA LEU A 282 13.39 23.86 3.91
C LEU A 282 14.09 24.20 2.58
N PRO A 283 14.75 23.21 1.93
CA PRO A 283 15.25 23.39 0.56
C PRO A 283 14.12 23.82 -0.40
N SER A 284 14.43 24.66 -1.39
CA SER A 284 13.43 25.24 -2.30
C SER A 284 12.61 24.20 -3.10
N TYR A 285 13.16 23.02 -3.33
CA TYR A 285 12.50 21.91 -4.01
C TYR A 285 11.63 21.04 -3.08
N TYR A 286 11.70 21.26 -1.77
CA TYR A 286 10.99 20.48 -0.78
C TYR A 286 9.59 21.08 -0.55
N PRO A 287 8.50 20.29 -0.60
CA PRO A 287 7.16 20.81 -0.34
C PRO A 287 7.09 21.52 1.01
N LYS A 288 6.34 22.62 1.14
CA LYS A 288 6.15 23.28 2.44
C LYS A 288 5.18 22.46 3.30
N TYR A 289 5.33 22.51 4.62
CA TYR A 289 4.31 22.03 5.55
C TYR A 289 3.11 22.97 5.52
N LYS A 290 1.91 22.42 5.35
CA LYS A 290 0.65 23.18 5.41
C LYS A 290 0.01 23.15 6.78
N SER A 291 0.34 22.13 7.58
CA SER A 291 -0.16 21.95 8.95
C SER A 291 0.94 21.48 9.90
N SER A 292 0.72 21.68 11.19
CA SER A 292 1.55 21.12 12.28
C SER A 292 1.49 19.60 12.28
N ALA A 293 0.33 19.00 12.01
CA ALA A 293 0.17 17.55 11.85
C ALA A 293 1.11 16.99 10.77
N ASP A 294 1.24 17.67 9.62
CA ASP A 294 2.17 17.26 8.57
C ASP A 294 3.62 17.27 9.04
N TYR A 295 4.00 18.31 9.80
CA TYR A 295 5.33 18.43 10.38
C TYR A 295 5.61 17.33 11.40
N TYR A 296 4.69 17.11 12.35
CA TYR A 296 4.92 16.15 13.44
C TYR A 296 5.00 14.72 12.92
N ARG A 297 4.19 14.36 11.92
CA ARG A 297 4.33 13.07 11.23
C ARG A 297 5.71 12.91 10.61
N ASP A 298 6.19 13.90 9.86
CA ASP A 298 7.47 13.84 9.13
C ASP A 298 8.70 13.86 10.08
N LYS A 299 8.66 14.65 11.16
CA LYS A 299 9.82 14.84 12.06
C LYS A 299 9.79 14.01 13.34
N SER A 300 8.60 13.69 13.85
CA SER A 300 8.39 13.08 15.17
C SER A 300 7.69 11.72 15.07
N GLY A 301 7.36 11.26 13.86
CA GLY A 301 6.65 10.02 13.55
C GLY A 301 7.46 8.74 13.78
N SER A 302 8.35 8.70 14.78
CA SER A 302 9.15 7.49 15.03
C SER A 302 8.24 6.26 15.07
N THR A 303 8.65 5.21 14.36
CA THR A 303 7.92 3.96 14.17
C THR A 303 7.38 3.37 15.47
N LEU A 304 8.16 3.49 16.55
CA LEU A 304 7.80 3.01 17.88
C LEU A 304 6.67 3.81 18.54
N ARG A 305 6.58 5.12 18.29
CA ARG A 305 5.44 5.94 18.76
C ARG A 305 4.16 5.57 18.05
N PHE A 306 4.24 5.22 16.77
CA PHE A 306 3.08 4.77 16.01
C PHE A 306 2.61 3.42 16.53
N MET A 307 3.53 2.45 16.66
CA MET A 307 3.25 1.16 17.30
C MET A 307 2.60 1.37 18.67
N LYS A 308 3.15 2.23 19.52
CA LYS A 308 2.58 2.54 20.83
C LYS A 308 1.16 3.10 20.73
N SER A 309 0.89 4.02 19.81
CA SER A 309 -0.46 4.59 19.62
C SER A 309 -1.47 3.51 19.19
N MET A 310 -1.02 2.52 18.41
CA MET A 310 -1.78 1.32 18.05
C MET A 310 -1.88 0.28 19.18
N GLY A 311 -1.36 0.55 20.38
CA GLY A 311 -1.31 -0.42 21.47
C GLY A 311 -0.43 -1.61 21.17
N ILE A 312 0.65 -1.41 20.41
CA ILE A 312 1.64 -2.43 20.03
C ILE A 312 2.93 -2.15 20.80
N PHE A 313 3.43 -3.16 21.50
CA PHE A 313 4.72 -3.05 22.18
C PHE A 313 5.85 -3.22 21.16
N GLY A 314 6.49 -2.10 20.82
CA GLY A 314 7.61 -2.06 19.87
C GLY A 314 8.96 -2.07 20.56
N LYS A 315 9.93 -2.79 19.97
CA LYS A 315 11.35 -2.73 20.35
C LYS A 315 12.21 -2.53 19.11
N SER A 316 13.15 -1.59 19.17
CA SER A 316 14.20 -1.44 18.15
C SER A 316 15.44 -2.24 18.56
N CYS A 317 15.89 -3.16 17.71
CA CYS A 317 17.07 -3.98 17.94
C CYS A 317 18.21 -3.57 16.98
N ASN A 318 19.28 -2.99 17.53
CA ASN A 318 20.49 -2.69 16.76
C ASN A 318 21.31 -3.96 16.55
N LEU A 319 21.47 -4.41 15.30
CA LEU A 319 22.12 -5.69 14.98
C LEU A 319 23.64 -5.69 15.21
N ALA A 320 24.25 -4.52 15.43
CA ALA A 320 25.65 -4.41 15.87
C ALA A 320 25.84 -4.76 17.36
N VAL A 321 24.75 -4.74 18.16
CA VAL A 321 24.79 -5.07 19.59
C VAL A 321 24.49 -6.56 19.77
N PRO A 322 25.39 -7.38 20.37
CA PRO A 322 25.23 -8.83 20.46
C PRO A 322 23.89 -9.29 21.04
N ILE A 323 23.46 -8.71 22.16
CA ILE A 323 22.19 -9.09 22.80
C ILE A 323 20.97 -8.74 21.93
N SER A 324 21.01 -7.63 21.18
CA SER A 324 19.92 -7.26 20.26
C SER A 324 19.89 -8.20 19.05
N ARG A 325 21.08 -8.60 18.56
CA ARG A 325 21.23 -9.57 17.49
C ARG A 325 20.65 -10.93 17.89
N GLU A 326 20.94 -11.41 19.10
CA GLU A 326 20.42 -12.66 19.64
C GLU A 326 18.90 -12.67 19.79
N ILE A 327 18.31 -11.56 20.23
CA ILE A 327 16.85 -11.41 20.30
C ILE A 327 16.21 -11.54 18.92
N VAL A 328 16.80 -10.90 17.90
CA VAL A 328 16.29 -10.98 16.52
C VAL A 328 16.42 -12.41 15.99
N LEU A 329 17.58 -13.06 16.19
CA LEU A 329 17.81 -14.44 15.75
C LEU A 329 16.84 -15.41 16.42
N SER A 330 16.68 -15.35 17.74
CA SER A 330 15.77 -16.25 18.48
C SER A 330 14.30 -16.02 18.11
N THR A 331 13.92 -14.78 17.78
CA THR A 331 12.56 -14.45 17.35
C THR A 331 12.29 -14.93 15.92
N LEU A 332 13.20 -14.65 14.98
CA LEU A 332 13.00 -14.97 13.57
C LEU A 332 13.25 -16.45 13.26
N SER A 333 14.06 -17.17 14.03
CA SER A 333 14.36 -18.58 13.75
C SER A 333 13.26 -19.57 14.14
N ASN A 334 12.21 -19.13 14.85
CA ASN A 334 11.14 -20.01 15.32
C ASN A 334 9.76 -19.45 14.95
N PRO A 335 8.92 -20.21 14.22
CA PRO A 335 7.58 -19.78 13.81
C PRO A 335 6.67 -19.38 14.96
N ASN A 336 6.72 -20.09 16.08
CA ASN A 336 5.88 -19.77 17.24
C ASN A 336 6.21 -18.39 17.83
N ASN A 337 7.43 -17.89 17.57
CA ASN A 337 7.89 -16.62 18.10
C ASN A 337 7.48 -15.42 17.24
N PHE A 338 7.01 -15.61 16.00
CA PHE A 338 6.73 -14.50 15.09
C PHE A 338 5.28 -14.38 14.61
N VAL A 339 4.39 -15.29 15.00
CA VAL A 339 2.97 -15.28 14.55
C VAL A 339 2.32 -13.91 14.80
N ASN A 340 2.38 -13.43 16.04
CA ASN A 340 1.72 -12.17 16.46
C ASN A 340 2.67 -10.96 16.42
N LYS A 341 3.71 -11.00 15.58
CA LYS A 341 4.71 -9.94 15.50
C LYS A 341 4.84 -9.35 14.11
N ILE A 342 5.09 -8.04 14.01
CA ILE A 342 5.53 -7.38 12.78
C ILE A 342 7.02 -7.05 12.87
N PHE A 343 7.69 -7.02 11.71
CA PHE A 343 9.12 -6.76 11.63
C PHE A 343 9.40 -5.69 10.59
N ILE A 344 10.06 -4.61 11.03
CA ILE A 344 10.46 -3.50 10.15
C ILE A 344 11.99 -3.42 10.15
N GLY A 345 12.60 -3.60 8.99
CA GLY A 345 14.05 -3.49 8.81
C GLY A 345 14.47 -2.06 8.44
N VAL A 346 15.53 -1.57 9.07
CA VAL A 346 16.23 -0.33 8.68
C VAL A 346 17.47 -0.71 7.89
N SER A 347 17.47 -0.47 6.57
CA SER A 347 18.55 -0.92 5.69
C SER A 347 19.89 -0.25 6.03
N LYS A 348 20.96 -1.05 6.12
CA LYS A 348 22.35 -0.54 6.00
C LYS A 348 22.87 -0.66 4.58
N LYS A 349 22.31 -1.61 3.82
CA LYS A 349 22.55 -1.84 2.40
C LYS A 349 21.22 -2.19 1.76
N THR A 350 21.07 -1.82 0.50
CA THR A 350 19.85 -2.12 -0.26
C THR A 350 19.67 -3.64 -0.42
N PRO A 351 18.51 -4.20 -0.03
CA PRO A 351 18.15 -5.58 -0.35
C PRO A 351 18.28 -5.89 -1.85
N LYS A 352 18.78 -7.08 -2.23
CA LYS A 352 18.85 -7.50 -3.65
C LYS A 352 17.45 -7.33 -4.29
N LEU A 353 17.37 -6.59 -5.41
CA LEU A 353 16.13 -6.21 -6.14
C LEU A 353 15.28 -5.07 -5.55
N ALA A 354 15.62 -4.50 -4.39
CA ALA A 354 15.06 -3.23 -3.93
C ALA A 354 15.82 -2.04 -4.55
N LYS A 355 15.17 -0.89 -4.69
CA LYS A 355 15.84 0.34 -5.19
C LYS A 355 16.93 0.79 -4.22
N ASN A 356 18.05 1.30 -4.76
CA ASN A 356 19.20 1.82 -4.01
C ASN A 356 18.82 2.92 -3.00
N GLN A 357 18.41 2.53 -1.79
CA GLN A 357 18.10 3.45 -0.70
C GLN A 357 18.66 2.88 0.62
N GLU A 358 19.77 3.47 1.07
CA GLU A 358 20.29 3.30 2.42
C GLU A 358 19.40 4.09 3.40
N ASN A 359 19.27 3.61 4.64
CA ASN A 359 18.41 4.22 5.67
C ASN A 359 16.93 4.29 5.25
N HIS A 360 16.41 3.17 4.73
CA HIS A 360 15.01 3.04 4.34
C HIS A 360 14.28 1.95 5.13
N GLY A 361 12.97 2.10 5.28
CA GLY A 361 12.10 1.17 6.00
C GLY A 361 11.59 0.04 5.10
N TYR A 362 11.87 -1.20 5.48
CA TYR A 362 11.39 -2.39 4.79
C TYR A 362 10.49 -3.22 5.70
N VAL A 363 9.45 -3.82 5.14
CA VAL A 363 8.69 -4.86 5.85
C VAL A 363 9.38 -6.20 5.66
N ILE A 364 9.51 -6.95 6.76
CA ILE A 364 10.05 -8.30 6.78
C ILE A 364 8.92 -9.27 7.17
N GLU A 365 8.56 -10.16 6.27
CA GLU A 365 7.52 -11.18 6.45
C GLU A 365 8.14 -12.58 6.45
N PRO A 366 8.22 -13.25 7.60
CA PRO A 366 8.63 -14.65 7.67
C PRO A 366 7.64 -15.55 6.93
N GLN A 367 8.13 -16.48 6.12
CA GLN A 367 7.33 -17.43 5.34
C GLN A 367 8.05 -18.77 5.17
N TYR A 368 7.29 -19.85 5.03
CA TYR A 368 7.83 -21.14 4.63
C TYR A 368 7.81 -21.29 3.12
N ASN A 369 8.98 -21.55 2.54
CA ASN A 369 9.12 -21.91 1.14
C ASN A 369 9.83 -23.27 1.06
N SER A 370 9.13 -24.30 0.54
CA SER A 370 9.65 -25.67 0.44
C SER A 370 10.24 -26.21 1.76
N ASN A 371 9.53 -26.03 2.88
CA ASN A 371 9.94 -26.38 4.25
C ASN A 371 11.18 -25.64 4.79
N LYS A 372 11.70 -24.64 4.06
CA LYS A 372 12.74 -23.73 4.54
C LYS A 372 12.08 -22.43 5.01
N LEU A 373 12.46 -21.97 6.19
CA LEU A 373 12.08 -20.64 6.66
C LEU A 373 12.86 -19.59 5.85
N THR A 374 12.13 -18.68 5.23
CA THR A 374 12.64 -17.58 4.43
C THR A 374 11.90 -16.31 4.78
N TYR A 375 12.40 -15.17 4.30
CA TYR A 375 11.85 -13.87 4.66
C TYR A 375 11.55 -13.11 3.39
N ARG A 376 10.27 -12.82 3.18
CA ARG A 376 9.82 -11.89 2.17
C ARG A 376 10.10 -10.48 2.65
N VAL A 377 10.96 -9.77 1.92
CA VAL A 377 11.36 -8.40 2.27
C VAL A 377 10.92 -7.47 1.17
N TYR A 378 10.13 -6.45 1.51
CA TYR A 378 9.63 -5.47 0.54
C TYR A 378 9.66 -4.05 1.06
N ASP A 379 9.76 -3.14 0.11
CA ASP A 379 9.70 -1.71 0.34
C ASP A 379 8.25 -1.30 0.65
N SER A 380 8.03 -0.55 1.73
CA SER A 380 6.69 -0.05 2.08
C SER A 380 6.16 0.95 1.05
N SER A 381 7.05 1.62 0.31
CA SER A 381 6.71 2.47 -0.82
C SER A 381 6.34 1.68 -2.08
N ASN A 382 6.58 0.36 -2.10
CA ASN A 382 6.27 -0.50 -3.23
C ASN A 382 6.22 -1.99 -2.81
N SER A 383 5.17 -2.37 -2.07
CA SER A 383 4.98 -3.73 -1.52
C SER A 383 4.91 -4.84 -2.57
N SER A 384 4.73 -4.43 -3.83
CA SER A 384 4.69 -5.27 -5.02
C SER A 384 6.02 -5.90 -5.37
N PHE A 385 7.12 -5.26 -5.01
CA PHE A 385 8.45 -5.85 -5.18
C PHE A 385 8.95 -6.33 -3.84
N TYR A 386 9.16 -7.63 -3.80
CA TYR A 386 9.81 -8.26 -2.69
C TYR A 386 11.01 -9.06 -3.19
N THR A 387 11.92 -9.27 -2.27
CA THR A 387 12.97 -10.25 -2.40
C THR A 387 12.77 -11.33 -1.33
N ILE A 388 13.21 -12.54 -1.63
CA ILE A 388 13.21 -13.63 -0.66
C ILE A 388 14.64 -13.73 -0.15
N MET A 389 14.80 -13.56 1.15
CA MET A 389 16.06 -13.67 1.85
C MET A 389 16.06 -14.86 2.78
N ASP A 390 17.24 -15.42 3.06
CA ASP A 390 17.44 -16.23 4.25
C ASP A 390 17.83 -15.36 5.46
N LEU A 391 18.03 -16.00 6.62
CA LEU A 391 18.32 -15.30 7.85
C LEU A 391 19.67 -14.60 7.80
N ASP A 392 20.68 -15.21 7.21
CA ASP A 392 22.02 -14.62 7.13
C ASP A 392 21.99 -13.37 6.24
N GLU A 393 21.33 -13.46 5.08
CA GLU A 393 21.12 -12.30 4.21
C GLU A 393 20.38 -11.15 4.92
N LEU A 394 19.35 -11.44 5.72
CA LEU A 394 18.67 -10.43 6.53
C LEU A 394 19.64 -9.73 7.50
N MET A 395 20.40 -10.50 8.27
CA MET A 395 21.32 -9.95 9.28
C MET A 395 22.45 -9.13 8.64
N GLU A 396 22.80 -9.42 7.38
CA GLU A 396 23.75 -8.66 6.58
C GLU A 396 23.16 -7.44 5.86
N CYS A 397 21.85 -7.35 5.65
CA CYS A 397 21.21 -6.23 4.95
C CYS A 397 20.75 -5.11 5.88
N PHE A 398 20.41 -5.42 7.13
CA PHE A 398 19.81 -4.46 8.06
C PHE A 398 20.79 -3.97 9.14
N SER A 399 20.66 -2.70 9.53
CA SER A 399 21.32 -2.14 10.72
C SER A 399 20.46 -2.36 11.97
N HIS A 400 19.15 -2.19 11.82
CA HIS A 400 18.17 -2.39 12.88
C HIS A 400 17.02 -3.22 12.38
N ILE A 401 16.44 -4.01 13.28
CA ILE A 401 15.14 -4.65 13.08
C ILE A 401 14.24 -4.21 14.24
N LEU A 402 13.14 -3.56 13.91
CA LEU A 402 12.08 -3.23 14.84
C LEU A 402 11.12 -4.40 14.91
N ILE A 403 10.80 -4.82 16.12
CA ILE A 403 9.88 -5.92 16.42
C ILE A 403 8.68 -5.32 17.14
N GLY A 404 7.49 -5.43 16.56
CA GLY A 404 6.24 -5.01 17.18
C GLY A 404 5.39 -6.20 17.57
N ASP A 405 4.98 -6.30 18.83
CA ASP A 405 4.07 -7.34 19.34
C ASP A 405 2.61 -6.86 19.26
N ILE A 406 1.79 -7.55 18.47
CA ILE A 406 0.41 -7.18 18.13
C ILE A 406 -0.60 -7.75 19.13
N ASN A 407 -0.17 -8.51 20.13
CA ASN A 407 -1.08 -9.13 21.12
C ASN A 407 -2.03 -8.14 21.82
#